data_AF-G2QP86-F1
#
_entry.id   AF-G2QP86-F1
#
_cell.length_a   1.000
_cell.length_b   1.000
_cell.length_c   1.000
_cell.angle_alpha   90.00
_cell.angle_beta   90.00
_cell.angle_gamma   90.00
#
_symmetry.space_group_name_H-M   'P 1'
#
loop_
_entity.id
_entity.type
_entity.pdbx_description
1 polymer ?
#
loop_
_entity_poly.entity_id
_entity_poly.type
_entity_poly.pdbx_seq_one_letter_code
_entity_poly.pdbx_strand_id
1 'polypeptide(L)'
;RGQKYRPLHPLKRVSRHPRVSYLFFNILQFNNIDLNLQDFIRKLKANHRAKQELSPYLRVAICSLMAIGYTKQSLATLFGISRHAIRSIIERWNSYHTFDSKPRSGRPEVLTPAEKRYILLILFYFSSEKYNRRFINLKNYIRVNITIIV
;
A
#
# COMPACT_ATOMS: atom_id res chain seq x y z
N ARG A 1 -26.31 -23.93 -13.89
CA ARG A 1 -25.90 -23.07 -15.03
C ARG A 1 -24.42 -22.74 -14.88
N GLY A 2 -23.55 -23.64 -15.37
CA GLY A 2 -22.10 -23.53 -15.23
C GLY A 2 -21.48 -22.79 -16.41
N GLN A 3 -20.68 -21.76 -16.15
CA GLN A 3 -19.92 -21.08 -17.18
C GLN A 3 -18.67 -21.90 -17.53
N LYS A 4 -18.58 -22.31 -18.80
CA LYS A 4 -17.43 -22.99 -19.40
C LYS A 4 -16.29 -21.98 -19.54
N TYR A 5 -15.17 -22.20 -18.86
CA TYR A 5 -13.93 -21.50 -19.15
C TYR A 5 -13.43 -21.90 -20.55
N ARG A 6 -13.24 -20.92 -21.44
CA ARG A 6 -12.53 -21.11 -22.71
C ARG A 6 -11.02 -21.26 -22.43
N PRO A 7 -10.32 -22.24 -23.04
CA PRO A 7 -8.87 -22.29 -22.94
C PRO A 7 -8.25 -21.16 -23.78
N LEU A 8 -7.39 -20.36 -23.16
CA LEU A 8 -6.52 -19.44 -23.89
C LEU A 8 -5.45 -20.25 -24.63
N HIS A 9 -5.29 -19.99 -25.92
CA HIS A 9 -4.30 -20.61 -26.79
C HIS A 9 -2.86 -20.51 -26.23
N PRO A 10 -1.99 -21.50 -26.51
CA PRO A 10 -0.59 -21.43 -26.11
C PRO A 10 0.10 -20.29 -26.87
N LEU A 11 0.72 -19.38 -26.13
CA LEU A 11 1.59 -18.35 -26.69
C LEU A 11 2.72 -19.02 -27.48
N LYS A 12 2.78 -18.71 -28.77
CA LYS A 12 3.81 -19.16 -29.70
C LYS A 12 5.20 -18.85 -29.12
N ARG A 13 6.11 -19.82 -29.20
CA ARG A 13 7.54 -19.66 -28.90
C ARG A 13 8.08 -18.45 -29.67
N VAL A 14 8.50 -17.42 -28.94
CA VAL A 14 9.22 -16.29 -29.50
C VAL A 14 10.64 -16.76 -29.82
N SER A 15 11.03 -16.61 -31.08
CA SER A 15 12.33 -16.98 -31.63
C SER A 15 13.47 -16.24 -30.93
N ARG A 16 14.51 -16.98 -30.56
CA ARG A 16 15.77 -16.45 -30.05
C ARG A 16 16.52 -15.73 -31.19
N HIS A 17 16.50 -14.40 -31.21
CA HIS A 17 17.45 -13.62 -32.02
C HIS A 17 18.62 -13.15 -31.13
N PRO A 18 19.89 -13.37 -31.51
CA PRO A 18 21.03 -13.27 -30.60
C PRO A 18 21.78 -11.94 -30.71
N ARG A 19 21.11 -10.78 -30.78
CA ARG A 19 21.81 -9.48 -30.96
C ARG A 19 21.19 -8.24 -30.29
N VAL A 20 20.39 -8.41 -29.22
CA VAL A 20 19.88 -7.25 -28.41
C VAL A 20 20.14 -7.46 -26.90
N SER A 21 21.10 -8.33 -26.56
CA SER A 21 21.27 -8.84 -25.19
C SER A 21 22.23 -8.06 -24.30
N TYR A 22 22.91 -7.01 -24.78
CA TYR A 22 24.02 -6.42 -24.01
C TYR A 22 23.74 -5.07 -23.34
N LEU A 23 22.61 -4.42 -23.64
CA LEU A 23 22.21 -3.18 -22.96
C LEU A 23 21.00 -3.34 -22.04
N PHE A 24 20.21 -4.42 -22.17
CA PHE A 24 19.14 -4.73 -21.22
C PHE A 24 19.63 -5.45 -19.95
N PHE A 25 20.85 -6.01 -19.97
CA PHE A 25 21.43 -6.71 -18.82
C PHE A 25 22.17 -5.80 -17.83
N ASN A 26 22.45 -4.54 -18.18
CA ASN A 26 23.28 -3.65 -17.37
C ASN A 26 22.52 -2.75 -16.36
N ILE A 27 21.24 -3.01 -16.10
CA ILE A 27 20.52 -2.47 -14.92
C ILE A 27 20.51 -3.49 -13.76
N LEU A 28 21.01 -4.71 -13.97
CA LEU A 28 21.09 -5.79 -12.97
C LEU A 28 22.45 -5.89 -12.25
N GLN A 29 23.30 -4.85 -12.35
CA GLN A 29 24.55 -4.75 -11.61
C GLN A 29 24.41 -3.82 -10.37
N PHE A 30 23.31 -3.96 -9.62
CA PHE A 30 23.24 -3.55 -8.21
C PHE A 30 23.77 -4.69 -7.31
N ASN A 31 24.89 -5.30 -7.71
CA ASN A 31 25.59 -6.30 -6.91
C ASN A 31 26.54 -5.55 -5.99
N ASN A 32 26.05 -5.12 -4.82
CA ASN A 32 26.81 -4.81 -3.59
C ASN A 32 25.95 -4.09 -2.54
N ILE A 33 24.66 -4.42 -2.50
CA ILE A 33 23.88 -4.24 -1.29
C ILE A 33 23.26 -5.62 -1.05
N ASP A 34 23.96 -6.48 -0.33
CA ASP A 34 23.38 -7.70 0.26
C ASP A 34 22.39 -7.30 1.35
N LEU A 35 21.34 -6.56 0.96
CA LEU A 35 20.13 -6.43 1.73
C LEU A 35 19.53 -7.84 1.75
N ASN A 36 19.77 -8.55 2.83
CA ASN A 36 19.06 -9.78 3.11
C ASN A 36 17.56 -9.48 3.02
N LEU A 37 16.92 -9.96 1.95
CA LEU A 37 15.52 -9.70 1.65
C LEU A 37 14.61 -10.10 2.83
N GLN A 38 14.99 -11.14 3.57
CA GLN A 38 14.29 -11.56 4.79
C GLN A 38 14.39 -10.51 5.88
N ASP A 39 15.57 -9.90 6.07
CA ASP A 39 15.79 -8.87 7.08
C ASP A 39 15.02 -7.59 6.75
N PHE A 40 15.02 -7.21 5.47
CA PHE A 40 14.23 -6.09 4.99
C PHE A 40 12.72 -6.31 5.21
N ILE A 41 12.19 -7.48 4.85
CA ILE A 41 10.78 -7.82 5.03
C ILE A 41 10.42 -7.88 6.50
N ARG A 42 11.31 -8.41 7.34
CA ARG A 42 11.16 -8.42 8.80
C ARG A 42 11.03 -7.00 9.36
N LYS A 43 11.88 -6.07 8.93
CA LYS A 43 11.81 -4.65 9.30
C LYS A 43 10.51 -4.01 8.85
N LEU A 44 10.07 -4.25 7.61
CA LEU A 44 8.79 -3.74 7.11
C LEU A 44 7.58 -4.27 7.90
N LYS A 45 7.67 -5.51 8.36
CA LYS A 45 6.59 -6.19 9.09
C LYS A 45 6.60 -5.90 10.59
N ALA A 46 7.66 -5.31 11.15
CA ALA A 46 7.84 -5.13 12.60
C ALA A 46 6.63 -4.48 13.30
N ASN A 47 5.93 -3.56 12.62
CA ASN A 47 4.77 -2.85 13.17
C ASN A 47 3.40 -3.47 12.82
N HIS A 48 3.37 -4.61 12.11
CA HIS A 48 2.12 -5.24 11.69
C HIS A 48 1.57 -6.18 12.77
N ARG A 49 0.31 -5.94 13.19
CA ARG A 49 -0.40 -6.80 14.13
C ARG A 49 -1.38 -7.74 13.43
N ALA A 50 -1.65 -8.88 14.05
CA ALA A 50 -2.70 -9.79 13.58
C ALA A 50 -4.06 -9.08 13.53
N LYS A 51 -4.88 -9.39 12.52
CA LYS A 51 -6.18 -8.76 12.23
C LYS A 51 -6.14 -7.26 11.87
N GLN A 52 -4.95 -6.65 11.82
CA GLN A 52 -4.78 -5.31 11.28
C GLN A 52 -4.71 -5.35 9.75
N GLU A 53 -5.12 -4.27 9.11
CA GLU A 53 -4.91 -4.10 7.68
C GLU A 53 -3.42 -4.07 7.35
N LEU A 54 -3.07 -4.69 6.22
CA LEU A 54 -1.69 -4.69 5.77
C LEU A 54 -1.28 -3.26 5.38
N SER A 55 -0.12 -2.81 5.86
CA SER A 55 0.44 -1.50 5.53
C SER A 55 0.56 -1.29 4.01
N PRO A 56 0.33 -0.08 3.48
CA PRO A 56 0.50 0.21 2.06
C PRO A 56 1.91 -0.13 1.57
N TYR A 57 2.95 0.12 2.37
CA TYR A 57 4.34 -0.22 2.03
C TYR A 57 4.56 -1.71 1.81
N LEU A 58 3.92 -2.56 2.64
CA LEU A 58 3.98 -4.02 2.47
C LEU A 58 3.25 -4.45 1.18
N ARG A 59 2.15 -3.80 0.82
CA ARG A 59 1.43 -4.09 -0.43
C ARG A 59 2.26 -3.72 -1.64
N VAL A 60 2.94 -2.56 -1.60
CA VAL A 60 3.88 -2.13 -2.64
C VAL A 60 4.97 -3.19 -2.81
N ALA A 61 5.63 -3.61 -1.73
CA ALA A 61 6.69 -4.62 -1.78
C ALA A 61 6.21 -5.95 -2.41
N ILE A 62 5.00 -6.41 -2.05
CA ILE A 62 4.39 -7.61 -2.62
C ILE A 62 4.14 -7.44 -4.13
N CYS A 63 3.58 -6.32 -4.55
CA CYS A 63 3.32 -6.05 -5.98
C CYS A 63 4.62 -5.94 -6.78
N SER A 64 5.65 -5.28 -6.24
CA SER A 64 6.96 -5.17 -6.89
C SER A 64 7.61 -6.54 -7.08
N LEU A 65 7.62 -7.39 -6.06
CA LEU A 65 8.18 -8.74 -6.16
C LEU A 65 7.35 -9.64 -7.11
N MET A 66 6.03 -9.48 -7.14
CA MET A 66 5.17 -10.15 -8.11
C MET A 66 5.51 -9.72 -9.55
N ALA A 67 5.78 -8.43 -9.77
CA ALA A 67 6.17 -7.90 -11.09
C ALA A 67 7.54 -8.41 -11.54
N ILE A 68 8.46 -8.65 -10.59
CA ILE A 68 9.78 -9.28 -10.84
C ILE A 68 9.63 -10.77 -11.20
N GLY A 69 8.48 -11.40 -10.91
CA GLY A 69 8.17 -12.78 -11.29
C GLY A 69 8.12 -13.77 -10.12
N TYR A 70 8.15 -13.29 -8.86
CA TYR A 70 7.94 -14.18 -7.72
C TYR A 70 6.53 -14.77 -7.74
N THR A 71 6.42 -16.06 -7.42
CA THR A 71 5.11 -16.73 -7.34
C THR A 71 4.35 -16.29 -6.10
N LYS A 72 3.01 -16.36 -6.15
CA LYS A 72 2.14 -16.09 -4.98
C LYS A 72 2.47 -17.00 -3.79
N GLN A 73 2.93 -18.22 -4.05
CA GLN A 73 3.33 -19.17 -3.01
C GLN A 73 4.64 -18.78 -2.33
N SER A 74 5.66 -18.40 -3.11
CA SER A 74 6.91 -17.87 -2.54
C SER A 74 6.70 -16.58 -1.77
N LEU A 75 5.78 -15.72 -2.20
CA LEU A 75 5.43 -14.51 -1.45
C LEU A 75 4.69 -14.82 -0.15
N ALA A 76 3.83 -15.84 -0.14
CA ALA A 76 3.12 -16.27 1.06
C ALA A 76 4.08 -16.77 2.14
N THR A 77 5.08 -17.58 1.76
CA THR A 77 6.11 -18.06 2.67
C THR A 77 7.03 -16.93 3.13
N LEU A 78 7.45 -16.05 2.21
CA LEU A 78 8.37 -14.95 2.48
C LEU A 78 7.78 -13.90 3.44
N PHE A 79 6.53 -13.49 3.22
CA PHE A 79 5.87 -12.48 4.07
C PHE A 79 5.12 -13.10 5.25
N GLY A 80 4.90 -14.43 5.27
CA GLY A 80 4.04 -15.10 6.24
C GLY A 80 2.61 -14.59 6.19
N ILE A 81 2.08 -14.41 4.98
CA ILE A 81 0.73 -13.88 4.69
C ILE A 81 -0.03 -14.95 3.90
N SER A 82 -1.34 -15.04 4.12
CA SER A 82 -2.16 -16.02 3.40
C SER A 82 -2.16 -15.75 1.88
N ARG A 83 -2.18 -16.81 1.08
CA ARG A 83 -2.27 -16.71 -0.40
C ARG A 83 -3.50 -15.92 -0.86
N HIS A 84 -4.59 -15.99 -0.11
CA HIS A 84 -5.81 -15.23 -0.37
C HIS A 84 -5.61 -13.73 -0.19
N ALA A 85 -4.89 -13.30 0.85
CA ALA A 85 -4.57 -11.89 1.05
C ALA A 85 -3.62 -11.36 -0.03
N ILE A 86 -2.64 -12.15 -0.48
CA ILE A 86 -1.78 -11.78 -1.61
C ILE A 86 -2.60 -11.64 -2.89
N ARG A 87 -3.50 -12.60 -3.15
CA ARG A 87 -4.40 -12.53 -4.30
C ARG A 87 -5.25 -11.26 -4.27
N SER A 88 -5.85 -10.91 -3.13
CA SER A 88 -6.69 -9.72 -3.03
C SER A 88 -5.90 -8.42 -3.15
N ILE A 89 -4.63 -8.39 -2.74
CA ILE A 89 -3.73 -7.25 -2.97
C ILE A 89 -3.46 -7.04 -4.46
N ILE A 90 -3.14 -8.13 -5.18
CA ILE A 90 -2.89 -8.06 -6.63
C ILE A 90 -4.16 -7.65 -7.38
N GLU A 91 -5.31 -8.24 -7.03
CA GLU A 91 -6.60 -7.86 -7.60
C GLU A 91 -6.93 -6.39 -7.32
N ARG A 92 -6.63 -5.89 -6.11
CA ARG A 92 -6.80 -4.46 -5.78
C ARG A 92 -5.94 -3.57 -6.67
N TRP A 93 -4.67 -3.90 -6.84
CA TRP A 93 -3.77 -3.14 -7.71
C TRP A 93 -4.27 -3.13 -9.16
N ASN A 94 -4.70 -4.28 -9.68
CA ASN A 94 -5.19 -4.39 -11.05
C ASN A 94 -6.51 -3.63 -11.26
N SER A 95 -7.39 -3.57 -10.25
CA SER A 95 -8.69 -2.91 -10.39
C SER A 95 -8.66 -1.41 -10.11
N TYR A 96 -7.84 -0.96 -9.16
CA TYR A 96 -7.90 0.41 -8.62
C TYR A 96 -6.58 1.17 -8.68
N HIS A 97 -5.47 0.53 -9.09
CA HIS A 97 -4.13 1.13 -9.15
C HIS A 97 -3.73 1.89 -7.87
N THR A 98 -4.20 1.41 -6.71
CA THR A 98 -3.88 1.99 -5.41
C THR A 98 -3.42 0.93 -4.42
N PHE A 99 -2.51 1.32 -3.53
CA PHE A 99 -2.05 0.50 -2.41
C PHE A 99 -2.82 0.79 -1.13
N ASP A 100 -3.59 1.88 -1.09
CA ASP A 100 -4.29 2.30 0.10
C ASP A 100 -5.52 1.43 0.36
N SER A 101 -5.90 1.36 1.64
CA SER A 101 -7.16 0.71 2.02
C SER A 101 -8.31 1.61 1.65
N LYS A 102 -9.38 1.01 1.11
CA LYS A 102 -10.65 1.69 0.98
C LYS A 102 -11.29 1.86 2.36
N PRO A 103 -12.10 2.92 2.55
CA PRO A 103 -12.95 3.02 3.73
C PRO A 103 -13.81 1.76 3.87
N ARG A 104 -14.00 1.30 5.10
CA ARG A 104 -14.81 0.11 5.38
C ARG A 104 -16.27 0.42 5.08
N SER A 105 -16.95 -0.50 4.41
CA SER A 105 -18.38 -0.40 4.14
C SER A 105 -19.17 -0.21 5.44
N GLY A 106 -20.07 0.77 5.46
CA GLY A 106 -21.01 0.99 6.57
C GLY A 106 -20.58 2.07 7.57
N ARG A 107 -19.34 2.59 7.53
CA ARG A 107 -18.95 3.76 8.34
C ARG A 107 -18.78 4.97 7.42
N PRO A 108 -19.67 5.98 7.47
CA PRO A 108 -19.45 7.22 6.74
C PRO A 108 -18.15 7.88 7.19
N GLU A 109 -17.51 8.65 6.30
CA GLU A 109 -16.36 9.45 6.70
C GLU A 109 -16.77 10.42 7.82
N VAL A 110 -16.00 10.47 8.90
CA VAL A 110 -16.29 11.34 10.06
C VAL A 110 -16.31 12.81 9.65
N LEU A 111 -15.54 13.18 8.62
CA LEU A 111 -15.50 14.51 8.04
C LEU A 111 -15.69 14.42 6.54
N THR A 112 -16.58 15.24 6.02
CA THR A 112 -16.77 15.46 4.59
C THR A 112 -15.55 16.14 3.97
N PRO A 113 -15.35 16.03 2.64
CA PRO A 113 -14.30 16.76 1.94
C PRO A 113 -14.36 18.29 2.16
N ALA A 114 -15.57 18.84 2.31
CA ALA A 114 -15.78 20.25 2.59
C ALA A 114 -15.29 20.64 3.99
N GLU A 115 -15.60 19.85 5.01
CA GLU A 115 -15.14 20.08 6.38
C GLU A 115 -13.61 19.93 6.50
N LYS A 116 -13.02 18.94 5.81
CA LYS A 116 -11.56 18.78 5.74
C LYS A 116 -10.90 20.01 5.11
N ARG A 117 -11.47 20.52 4.01
CA ARG A 117 -10.98 21.75 3.34
C ARG A 117 -11.14 22.98 4.23
N TYR A 118 -12.24 23.09 4.96
CA TYR A 118 -12.48 24.19 5.89
C TYR A 118 -11.49 24.18 7.06
N ILE A 119 -11.18 22.99 7.63
CA ILE A 119 -10.16 22.83 8.66
C ILE A 119 -8.77 23.22 8.13
N LEU A 120 -8.41 22.81 6.90
CA LEU A 120 -7.16 23.23 6.27
C LEU A 120 -7.09 24.74 6.08
N LEU A 121 -8.17 25.37 5.60
CA LEU A 121 -8.24 26.82 5.44
C LEU A 121 -8.11 27.54 6.79
N ILE A 122 -8.76 27.04 7.84
CA ILE A 122 -8.58 27.51 9.22
C ILE A 122 -7.11 27.39 9.60
N LEU A 123 -6.47 26.22 9.50
CA LEU A 123 -5.07 26.04 9.88
C LEU A 123 -4.11 26.96 9.11
N PHE A 124 -4.30 27.10 7.79
CA PHE A 124 -3.50 28.00 6.95
C PHE A 124 -3.72 29.47 7.30
N TYR A 125 -4.96 29.88 7.58
CA TYR A 125 -5.30 31.25 7.97
C TYR A 125 -4.80 31.58 9.39
N PHE A 126 -4.84 30.61 10.30
CA PHE A 126 -4.40 30.76 11.70
C PHE A 126 -2.88 30.63 11.90
N SER A 127 -2.13 30.14 10.91
CA SER A 127 -0.65 30.24 10.89
C SER A 127 -0.15 31.67 10.65
N SER A 128 -1.04 32.62 10.33
CA SER A 128 -0.77 34.06 10.37
C SER A 128 -0.96 34.58 11.80
N GLU A 129 0.14 34.58 12.56
CA GLU A 129 0.55 35.25 13.82
C GLU A 129 -0.34 36.22 14.64
N LYS A 130 -1.66 36.33 14.47
CA LYS A 130 -2.43 37.48 15.00
C LYS A 130 -3.58 37.21 15.97
N TYR A 131 -3.83 35.98 16.42
CA TYR A 131 -4.97 35.72 17.31
C TYR A 131 -4.64 34.91 18.57
N ASN A 132 -4.28 35.66 19.60
CA ASN A 132 -4.08 35.23 20.98
C ASN A 132 -5.42 35.28 21.76
N ARG A 133 -5.64 34.36 22.72
CA ARG A 133 -6.83 34.15 23.60
C ARG A 133 -7.95 33.17 23.17
N ARG A 134 -8.42 33.10 21.92
CA ARG A 134 -9.46 32.08 21.56
C ARG A 134 -8.93 30.64 21.46
N PHE A 135 -7.62 30.47 21.32
CA PHE A 135 -6.95 29.15 21.20
C PHE A 135 -6.94 28.31 22.47
N ILE A 136 -7.00 28.91 23.66
CA ILE A 136 -6.97 28.17 24.93
C ILE A 136 -8.22 27.29 25.05
N ASN A 137 -9.38 27.83 24.67
CA ASN A 137 -10.64 27.09 24.71
C ASN A 137 -10.71 25.98 23.65
N LEU A 138 -10.14 26.20 22.46
CA LEU A 138 -10.15 25.17 21.40
C LEU A 138 -9.16 24.02 21.68
N LYS A 139 -7.97 24.33 22.20
CA LYS A 139 -7.04 23.29 22.70
C LYS A 139 -7.67 22.47 23.81
N ASN A 140 -8.39 23.11 24.75
CA ASN A 140 -9.09 22.40 25.82
C ASN A 140 -10.22 21.52 25.28
N TYR A 141 -11.00 22.00 24.29
CA TYR A 141 -12.09 21.22 23.69
C TYR A 141 -11.59 20.01 22.88
N ILE A 142 -10.48 20.16 22.14
CA ILE A 142 -9.86 19.06 21.38
C ILE A 142 -9.18 18.07 22.34
N ARG A 143 -8.49 18.54 23.38
CA ARG A 143 -7.81 17.69 24.36
C ARG A 143 -8.82 16.88 25.20
N VAL A 144 -9.94 17.48 25.60
CA VAL A 144 -11.04 16.77 26.30
C VAL A 144 -11.67 15.70 25.41
N ASN A 145 -11.89 15.97 24.12
CA ASN A 145 -12.44 14.96 23.20
C ASN A 145 -11.47 13.80 22.94
N ILE A 146 -10.15 14.04 22.90
CA ILE A 146 -9.17 12.96 22.71
C ILE A 146 -9.11 12.05 23.96
N THR A 147 -9.19 12.60 25.18
CA THR A 147 -9.19 11.80 26.42
C THR A 147 -10.45 10.96 26.60
N ILE A 148 -11.60 11.40 26.07
CA ILE A 148 -12.87 10.64 26.12
C ILE A 148 -12.88 9.46 25.11
N ILE A 149 -11.97 9.46 24.12
CA ILE A 149 -11.93 8.50 23.01
C ILE A 149 -10.88 7.39 23.22
N VAL A 150 -10.05 7.44 24.27
CA VAL A 150 -9.11 6.35 24.66
C VAL A 150 -9.74 5.44 25.71
#